data_AF-A0A4P5S8P6-F1
#
_entry.id   AF-A0A4P5S8P6-F1
#
_cell.length_a   1.000
_cell.length_b   1.000
_cell.length_c   1.000
_cell.angle_alpha   90.00
_cell.angle_beta   90.00
_cell.angle_gamma   90.00
#
_symmetry.space_group_name_H-M   'P 1'
#
loop_
_entity.id
_entity.type
_entity.pdbx_description
1 polymer ?
#
loop_
_entity_poly.entity_id
_entity_poly.type
_entity_poly.pdbx_seq_one_letter_code
_entity_poly.pdbx_strand_id
1 'polypeptide(L)'
;MPEIESVLWAGEFRSLRTQGFLFFDFLTAYERDGQLAVIARVVNLDTKQSLLLTAKVDADQNSIATISDLYAGAVWQERETAEMFGIKFIGLGDTRPLLRRSMLARPPLLKSSVLAARMLKPWPGQPSHRKQQPVGVVDDWLQA
;
A
#
# COMPACT_ATOMS: atom_id res chain seq x y z
N MET A 1 -0.68 2.78 18.32
CA MET A 1 0.29 2.86 17.20
C MET A 1 0.60 4.33 17.02
N PRO A 2 1.84 4.78 17.25
CA PRO A 2 2.17 6.18 17.07
C PRO A 2 1.96 6.54 15.60
N GLU A 3 1.11 7.54 15.38
CA GLU A 3 0.98 8.18 14.07
C GLU A 3 2.00 9.31 14.04
N ILE A 4 2.91 9.27 13.08
CA ILE A 4 3.93 10.29 12.88
C ILE A 4 3.62 11.08 11.60
N GLU A 5 4.09 12.31 11.56
CA GLU A 5 4.01 13.14 10.36
C GLU A 5 4.85 12.52 9.23
N SER A 6 4.36 12.58 7.99
CA SER A 6 5.06 12.04 6.81
C SER A 6 6.48 12.57 6.67
N VAL A 7 6.71 13.84 7.03
CA VAL A 7 8.02 14.50 6.98
C VAL A 7 9.03 13.87 7.94
N LEU A 8 8.57 13.28 9.05
CA LEU A 8 9.42 12.64 10.04
C LEU A 8 9.72 11.18 9.70
N TRP A 9 8.99 10.58 8.74
CA TRP A 9 9.04 9.16 8.41
C TRP A 9 10.47 8.59 8.32
N ALA A 10 11.27 9.05 7.37
CA ALA A 10 12.63 8.55 7.18
C ALA A 10 13.57 8.90 8.36
N GLY A 11 13.33 10.02 9.03
CA GLY A 11 14.08 10.44 10.21
C GLY A 11 13.88 9.48 11.40
N GLU A 12 12.64 9.09 11.66
CA GLU A 12 12.30 8.13 12.70
C GLU A 12 12.93 6.75 12.43
N PHE A 13 12.85 6.25 11.20
CA PHE A 13 13.52 4.99 10.84
C PHE A 13 15.04 5.06 10.99
N ARG A 14 15.66 6.22 10.73
CA ARG A 14 17.09 6.43 10.94
C ARG A 14 17.44 6.41 12.43
N SER A 15 16.63 7.05 13.27
CA SER A 15 16.75 7.01 14.73
C SER A 15 16.58 5.59 15.29
N LEU A 16 15.61 4.82 14.77
CA LEU A 16 15.39 3.45 15.21
C LEU A 16 16.55 2.51 14.86
N ARG A 17 17.22 2.72 13.71
CA ARG A 17 18.44 1.96 13.39
C ARG A 17 19.55 2.19 14.40
N THR A 18 19.74 3.42 14.90
CA THR A 18 20.78 3.68 15.92
C THR A 18 20.44 3.05 17.28
N GLN A 19 19.16 2.76 17.51
CA GLN A 19 18.66 2.04 18.70
C GLN A 19 18.63 0.50 18.52
N GLY A 20 19.15 -0.03 17.41
CA GLY A 20 19.28 -1.46 17.17
C GLY A 20 18.09 -2.13 16.48
N PHE A 21 17.09 -1.37 16.01
CA PHE A 21 16.02 -1.91 15.16
C PHE A 21 16.54 -2.13 13.74
N LEU A 22 17.31 -3.19 13.54
CA LEU A 22 17.99 -3.46 12.27
C LEU A 22 17.21 -4.39 11.34
N PHE A 23 16.23 -5.12 11.86
CA PHE A 23 15.43 -6.05 11.08
C PHE A 23 14.15 -5.37 10.60
N PHE A 24 14.00 -5.27 9.29
CA PHE A 24 12.78 -4.82 8.63
C PHE A 24 11.88 -6.02 8.34
N ASP A 25 10.62 -5.93 8.76
CA ASP A 25 9.65 -7.03 8.64
C ASP A 25 8.68 -6.81 7.48
N PHE A 26 7.87 -5.75 7.54
CA PHE A 26 6.98 -5.40 6.45
C PHE A 26 6.71 -3.89 6.33
N LEU A 27 6.23 -3.49 5.15
CA LEU A 27 5.67 -2.19 4.80
C LEU A 27 4.44 -2.39 3.90
N THR A 28 3.36 -1.68 4.19
CA THR A 28 2.20 -1.59 3.31
C THR A 28 1.49 -0.25 3.51
N ALA A 29 0.33 -0.07 2.89
CA ALA A 29 -0.52 1.08 3.13
C ALA A 29 -1.96 0.66 3.39
N TYR A 30 -2.75 1.61 3.87
CA TYR A 30 -4.19 1.47 3.98
C TYR A 30 -4.87 2.81 3.74
N GLU A 31 -6.14 2.76 3.33
CA GLU A 31 -7.00 3.94 3.19
C GLU A 31 -8.05 3.92 4.31
N ARG A 32 -8.18 5.02 5.04
CA ARG A 32 -9.21 5.21 6.06
C ARG A 32 -9.80 6.61 5.92
N ASP A 33 -11.11 6.69 5.81
CA ASP A 33 -11.84 7.96 5.70
C ASP A 33 -11.32 8.86 4.56
N GLY A 34 -10.97 8.26 3.42
CA GLY A 34 -10.40 8.95 2.25
C GLY A 34 -8.92 9.33 2.36
N GLN A 35 -8.27 9.05 3.50
CA GLN A 35 -6.87 9.35 3.75
C GLN A 35 -6.00 8.09 3.63
N LEU A 36 -4.91 8.18 2.86
CA LEU A 36 -3.91 7.13 2.80
C LEU A 36 -2.91 7.25 3.94
N ALA A 37 -2.46 6.12 4.46
CA ALA A 37 -1.37 6.02 5.41
C ALA A 37 -0.46 4.83 5.08
N VAL A 38 0.84 5.01 5.24
CA VAL A 38 1.85 3.95 5.15
C VAL A 38 2.11 3.41 6.55
N ILE A 39 2.27 2.10 6.65
CA ILE A 39 2.56 1.38 7.89
C ILE A 39 3.77 0.48 7.66
N ALA A 40 4.69 0.46 8.62
CA ALA A 40 5.85 -0.43 8.56
C ALA A 40 6.27 -0.94 9.94
N ARG A 41 6.81 -2.15 9.96
CA ARG A 41 7.28 -2.84 11.16
C ARG A 41 8.79 -3.09 11.11
N VAL A 42 9.45 -2.76 12.20
CA VAL A 42 10.87 -3.06 12.44
C VAL A 42 11.07 -3.75 13.79
N VAL A 43 12.14 -4.54 13.89
CA VAL A 43 12.43 -5.39 15.04
C VAL A 43 13.89 -5.18 15.47
N ASN A 44 14.09 -5.05 16.78
CA ASN A 44 15.39 -5.19 17.42
C ASN A 44 15.54 -6.66 17.82
N LEU A 45 16.48 -7.36 17.19
CA LEU A 45 16.65 -8.80 17.36
C LEU A 45 17.28 -9.17 18.72
N ASP A 46 18.07 -8.27 19.30
CA ASP A 46 18.72 -8.49 20.60
C ASP A 46 17.71 -8.39 21.75
N THR A 47 16.87 -7.35 21.72
CA THR A 47 15.85 -7.12 22.74
C THR A 47 14.53 -7.84 22.46
N LYS A 48 14.36 -8.38 21.24
CA LYS A 48 13.12 -8.97 20.72
C LYS A 48 11.94 -8.00 20.69
N GLN A 49 12.21 -6.70 20.79
CA GLN A 49 11.18 -5.67 20.69
C GLN A 49 10.86 -5.38 19.23
N SER A 50 9.59 -5.09 18.94
CA SER A 50 9.17 -4.64 17.62
C SER A 50 8.35 -3.37 17.71
N LEU A 51 8.53 -2.49 16.74
CA LEU A 51 7.78 -1.25 16.61
C LEU A 51 7.03 -1.25 15.30
N LEU A 52 5.80 -0.73 15.35
CA LEU A 52 4.92 -0.53 14.23
C LEU A 52 4.67 0.96 14.09
N LEU A 53 5.17 1.54 13.01
CA LEU A 53 5.08 2.97 12.73
C LEU A 53 4.05 3.21 11.63
N THR A 54 3.35 4.33 11.71
CA THR A 54 2.40 4.73 10.69
C THR A 54 2.53 6.21 10.42
N ALA A 55 2.48 6.58 9.15
CA ALA A 55 2.43 7.96 8.72
C ALA A 55 1.30 8.15 7.71
N LYS A 56 0.48 9.19 7.93
CA LYS A 56 -0.44 9.66 6.91
C LYS A 56 0.37 10.16 5.72
N VAL A 57 0.00 9.73 4.53
CA VAL A 57 0.63 10.19 3.29
C VAL A 57 0.23 11.65 3.06
N ASP A 58 1.17 12.45 2.55
CA ASP A 58 0.88 13.83 2.17
C ASP A 58 -0.29 13.87 1.17
N ALA A 59 -1.37 14.58 1.51
CA ALA A 59 -2.60 14.57 0.72
C ALA A 59 -2.45 15.31 -0.62
N ASP A 60 -1.55 16.29 -0.70
CA ASP A 60 -1.37 17.12 -1.90
C ASP A 60 -0.49 16.41 -2.93
N GLN A 61 0.56 15.71 -2.47
CA GLN A 61 1.55 15.06 -3.33
C GLN A 61 1.40 13.54 -3.43
N ASN A 62 0.54 12.95 -2.59
CA ASN A 62 0.39 11.50 -2.42
C ASN A 62 1.74 10.77 -2.31
N SER A 63 2.65 11.34 -1.52
CA SER A 63 4.04 10.91 -1.46
C SER A 63 4.59 10.84 -0.04
N ILE A 64 5.64 10.04 0.12
CA ILE A 64 6.37 9.84 1.37
C ILE A 64 7.83 9.49 1.06
N ALA A 65 8.77 9.77 1.95
CA ALA A 65 10.17 9.39 1.76
C ALA A 65 10.34 7.86 1.71
N THR A 66 11.22 7.36 0.83
CA THR A 66 11.68 5.97 0.90
C THR A 66 12.47 5.73 2.18
N ILE A 67 12.46 4.49 2.67
CA ILE A 67 13.36 3.98 3.71
C ILE A 67 14.28 2.89 3.15
N SER A 68 14.35 2.74 1.83
CA SER A 68 15.16 1.70 1.17
C SER A 68 16.67 1.90 1.32
N ASP A 69 17.14 3.14 1.52
CA ASP A 69 18.53 3.45 1.89
C ASP A 69 18.88 2.94 3.30
N LEU A 70 17.87 2.90 4.18
CA LEU A 70 17.99 2.40 5.54
C LEU A 70 17.81 0.89 5.62
N TYR A 71 16.86 0.33 4.87
CA TYR A 71 16.54 -1.09 4.86
C TYR A 71 16.42 -1.58 3.42
N ALA A 72 17.44 -2.27 2.92
CA ALA A 72 17.46 -2.76 1.54
C ALA A 72 16.25 -3.66 1.19
N GLY A 73 15.69 -4.37 2.18
CA GLY A 73 14.49 -5.19 2.02
C GLY A 73 13.20 -4.39 1.75
N ALA A 74 13.17 -3.09 2.04
CA ALA A 74 11.98 -2.26 1.85
C ALA A 74 11.66 -2.01 0.38
N VAL A 75 12.64 -2.08 -0.53
CA VAL A 75 12.47 -1.77 -1.97
C VAL A 75 11.29 -2.51 -2.58
N TRP A 76 11.15 -3.81 -2.31
CA TRP A 76 10.07 -4.62 -2.89
C TRP A 76 8.69 -4.18 -2.39
N GLN A 77 8.57 -3.98 -1.08
CA GLN A 77 7.28 -3.62 -0.46
C GLN A 77 6.91 -2.16 -0.73
N GLU A 78 7.86 -1.25 -0.86
CA GLU A 78 7.61 0.12 -1.33
C GLU A 78 7.12 0.13 -2.79
N ARG A 79 7.72 -0.69 -3.67
CA ARG A 79 7.26 -0.85 -5.06
C ARG A 79 5.86 -1.44 -5.14
N GLU A 80 5.60 -2.51 -4.37
CA GLU A 80 4.27 -3.11 -4.26
C GLU A 80 3.25 -2.09 -3.76
N THR A 81 3.57 -1.37 -2.68
CA THR A 81 2.69 -0.37 -2.09
C THR A 81 2.42 0.79 -3.05
N ALA A 82 3.45 1.27 -3.73
CA ALA A 82 3.31 2.29 -4.77
C ALA A 82 2.36 1.85 -5.87
N GLU A 83 2.51 0.61 -6.33
CA GLU A 83 1.71 0.05 -7.41
C GLU A 83 0.25 -0.24 -7.01
N MET A 84 0.04 -0.70 -5.77
CA MET A 84 -1.26 -1.11 -5.25
C MET A 84 -2.12 0.06 -4.74
N PHE A 85 -1.49 1.10 -4.19
CA PHE A 85 -2.16 2.26 -3.59
C PHE A 85 -1.88 3.59 -4.31
N GLY A 86 -0.95 3.63 -5.26
CA GLY A 86 -0.61 4.85 -5.99
C GLY A 86 0.25 5.85 -5.21
N ILE A 87 0.92 5.39 -4.14
CA ILE A 87 1.77 6.23 -3.28
C ILE A 87 3.16 6.38 -3.91
N LYS A 88 3.67 7.61 -4.00
CA LYS A 88 5.03 7.85 -4.49
C LYS A 88 6.04 7.81 -3.34
N PHE A 89 6.98 6.85 -3.41
CA PHE A 89 8.14 6.84 -2.50
C PHE A 89 9.26 7.70 -3.08
N ILE A 90 9.53 8.84 -2.46
CA ILE A 90 10.54 9.81 -2.89
C ILE A 90 11.92 9.22 -2.60
N GLY A 91 12.78 9.15 -3.63
CA GLY A 91 14.14 8.60 -3.54
C GLY A 91 14.26 7.12 -3.91
N LEU A 92 13.13 6.45 -4.21
CA LEU A 92 13.14 5.07 -4.69
C LEU A 92 13.68 5.01 -6.13
N GLY A 93 14.73 4.23 -6.35
CA GLY A 93 15.42 4.15 -7.65
C GLY A 93 14.65 3.39 -8.73
N ASP A 94 14.20 2.16 -8.45
CA ASP A 94 13.42 1.35 -9.38
C ASP A 94 11.93 1.44 -9.07
N THR A 95 11.18 2.08 -9.95
CA THR A 95 9.72 2.30 -9.82
C THR A 95 8.91 1.46 -10.80
N ARG A 96 9.53 0.47 -11.47
CA ARG A 96 8.80 -0.41 -12.38
C ARG A 96 7.74 -1.22 -11.61
N PRO A 97 6.55 -1.45 -12.19
CA PRO A 97 5.53 -2.34 -11.62
C PRO A 97 6.11 -3.70 -11.21
N LEU A 98 5.64 -4.25 -10.09
CA LEU A 98 6.10 -5.53 -9.55
C LEU A 98 5.07 -6.64 -9.77
N LEU A 99 3.78 -6.36 -9.53
CA LEU A 99 2.73 -7.38 -9.47
C LEU A 99 1.73 -7.32 -10.64
N ARG A 100 1.41 -6.12 -11.14
CA ARG A 100 0.37 -5.94 -12.15
C ARG A 100 0.95 -6.15 -13.53
N ARG A 101 0.29 -7.00 -14.29
CA ARG A 101 0.58 -7.23 -15.72
C ARG A 101 0.15 -6.06 -16.60
N SER A 102 -0.79 -5.25 -16.15
CA SER A 102 -1.31 -4.08 -16.84
C SER A 102 -1.62 -2.97 -15.84
N MET A 103 -1.24 -1.74 -16.17
CA MET A 103 -1.70 -0.56 -15.45
C MET A 103 -3.18 -0.33 -15.77
N LEU A 104 -4.07 -0.82 -14.93
CA LEU A 104 -5.47 -0.33 -14.89
C LEU A 104 -5.45 1.14 -14.44
N ALA A 105 -6.44 1.90 -14.88
CA ALA A 105 -6.54 3.34 -14.65
C ALA A 105 -6.39 3.78 -13.18
N ARG A 106 -6.79 2.93 -12.22
CA ARG A 106 -6.71 3.21 -10.77
C ARG A 106 -5.92 2.14 -10.00
N PRO A 107 -5.20 2.50 -8.93
CA PRO A 107 -4.56 1.51 -8.04
C PRO A 107 -5.60 0.57 -7.41
N PRO A 108 -5.39 -0.76 -7.45
CA PRO A 108 -6.44 -1.73 -7.17
C PRO A 108 -6.88 -1.81 -5.70
N LEU A 109 -6.05 -1.38 -4.74
CA LEU A 109 -6.36 -1.51 -3.31
C LEU A 109 -6.97 -0.24 -2.68
N LEU A 110 -7.22 0.81 -3.47
CA LEU A 110 -8.02 1.93 -3.01
C LEU A 110 -9.47 1.49 -2.78
N LYS A 111 -10.11 2.01 -1.73
CA LYS A 111 -11.51 1.68 -1.39
C LYS A 111 -12.51 2.11 -2.46
N SER A 112 -12.11 3.09 -3.25
CA SER A 112 -12.85 3.66 -4.36
C SER A 112 -12.53 2.99 -5.70
N SER A 113 -11.68 1.96 -5.72
CA SER A 113 -11.41 1.15 -6.90
C SER A 113 -12.46 0.06 -7.09
N VAL A 114 -13.06 0.05 -8.27
CA VAL A 114 -14.06 -0.91 -8.69
C VAL A 114 -13.43 -2.27 -9.02
N LEU A 115 -14.02 -3.35 -8.51
CA LEU A 115 -13.62 -4.72 -8.83
C LEU A 115 -14.22 -5.19 -10.17
N ALA A 116 -13.77 -4.60 -11.28
CA ALA A 116 -14.27 -4.91 -12.63
C ALA A 116 -14.19 -6.41 -12.99
N ALA A 117 -13.24 -7.15 -12.40
CA ALA A 117 -13.12 -8.59 -12.55
C ALA A 117 -14.39 -9.36 -12.14
N ARG A 118 -15.21 -8.83 -11.20
CA ARG A 118 -16.50 -9.43 -10.83
C ARG A 118 -17.53 -9.39 -11.97
N MET A 119 -17.42 -8.42 -12.87
CA MET A 119 -18.34 -8.29 -14.01
C MET A 119 -17.82 -9.07 -15.23
N LEU A 120 -16.51 -9.03 -15.45
CA LEU A 120 -15.89 -9.57 -16.66
C LEU A 120 -15.69 -11.08 -16.62
N LYS A 121 -15.47 -11.67 -15.45
CA LYS A 121 -15.26 -13.11 -15.32
C LYS A 121 -16.56 -13.79 -14.89
N PRO A 122 -17.20 -14.59 -15.76
CA PRO A 122 -18.37 -15.37 -15.37
C PRO A 122 -18.03 -16.27 -14.19
N TRP A 123 -18.94 -16.36 -13.21
CA TRP A 123 -18.74 -17.28 -12.11
C TRP A 123 -18.92 -18.72 -12.62
N PRO A 124 -18.01 -19.67 -12.33
CA PRO A 124 -18.09 -21.02 -12.89
C PRO A 124 -19.36 -21.78 -12.49
N GLY A 125 -20.00 -21.42 -11.38
CA GLY A 125 -21.29 -21.97 -10.95
C GLY A 125 -22.51 -21.10 -11.31
N GLN A 126 -22.38 -20.15 -12.23
CA GLN A 126 -23.48 -19.24 -12.58
C GLN A 126 -24.55 -19.97 -13.39
N PRO A 127 -25.84 -19.92 -13.00
CA PRO A 127 -26.92 -20.40 -13.85
C PRO A 127 -26.93 -19.63 -15.16
N SER A 128 -27.17 -20.32 -16.29
CA SER A 128 -27.23 -19.75 -17.64
C SER A 128 -28.23 -18.58 -17.80
N HIS A 129 -29.16 -18.41 -16.85
CA HIS A 129 -30.27 -17.46 -16.95
C HIS A 129 -30.31 -16.42 -15.82
N ARG A 130 -29.22 -16.20 -15.08
CA ARG A 130 -29.22 -15.17 -14.02
C ARG A 130 -29.27 -13.77 -14.64
N LYS A 131 -30.43 -13.09 -14.54
CA LYS A 131 -30.67 -11.73 -15.04
C LYS A 131 -30.08 -10.61 -14.17
N GLN A 132 -29.65 -10.93 -12.95
CA GLN A 132 -29.13 -9.95 -11.98
C GLN A 132 -27.60 -9.99 -11.93
N GLN A 133 -27.00 -8.83 -11.68
CA GLN A 133 -25.57 -8.70 -11.47
C GLN A 133 -25.08 -9.56 -10.29
N PRO A 134 -23.78 -9.93 -10.27
CA PRO A 134 -23.18 -10.61 -9.12
C PRO A 134 -23.35 -9.78 -7.84
N VAL A 135 -23.53 -10.45 -6.70
CA VAL A 135 -23.69 -9.79 -5.40
C VAL A 135 -22.50 -8.86 -5.12
N GLY A 136 -22.78 -7.63 -4.69
CA GLY A 136 -21.77 -6.63 -4.36
C GLY A 136 -21.20 -5.87 -5.55
N VAL A 137 -21.80 -5.97 -6.74
CA VAL A 137 -21.60 -5.03 -7.85
C VAL A 137 -22.72 -3.99 -7.79
N VAL A 138 -22.35 -2.71 -7.74
CA VAL A 138 -23.32 -1.59 -7.74
C VAL A 138 -23.52 -1.15 -9.19
N ASP A 139 -24.76 -0.82 -9.57
CA ASP A 139 -25.13 -0.57 -10.98
C ASP A 139 -24.34 0.58 -11.63
N ASP A 140 -23.91 1.57 -10.84
CA ASP A 140 -23.21 2.77 -11.32
C ASP A 140 -21.68 2.58 -11.50
N TRP A 141 -21.13 1.38 -11.21
CA TRP A 141 -19.69 1.09 -11.32
C TRP A 141 -19.12 1.18 -12.74
N LEU A 142 -19.97 1.13 -13.77
CA LEU A 142 -19.59 1.20 -15.19
C LEU A 142 -19.74 2.60 -15.81
N GLN A 143 -20.22 3.59 -15.06
CA GLN A 143 -20.45 4.95 -15.58
C GLN A 143 -19.33 5.95 -15.24
N ALA A 144 -18.24 5.49 -14.62
CA ALA A 144 -17.10 6.31 -14.18
C ALA A 144 -15.83 6.05 -14.99
#